data_AF-A0A315XP66-F1
#
_entry.id   AF-A0A315XP66-F1
#
_cell.length_a   1.000
_cell.length_b   1.000
_cell.length_c   1.000
_cell.angle_alpha   90.00
_cell.angle_beta   90.00
_cell.angle_gamma   90.00
#
_symmetry.space_group_name_H-M   'P 1'
#
loop_
_entity.id
_entity.type
_entity.pdbx_description
1 polymer ?
#
loop_
_entity_poly.entity_id
_entity_poly.type
_entity_poly.pdbx_seq_one_letter_code
_entity_poly.pdbx_strand_id
1 'polypeptide(L)'
;MNFSSIFLIQITVTVLFSLCATIFDVRKGFVPNLLCYILIAFGLFSNLILSLISTNIKFILASIISMVITYSITYMLWQLSIWGGGDVRLFTGIATVIPFGLNIDFLHIFPVLSVYPFSFSVVINSILVSFPFLMVFVCYAIVKKDLFQNNIDILFNVFSVDSLNYIKEKTLNKTIPVREIKEGNIVNSYYFDDEHISDLIGEEDGNLKVYENTDKGCKYYFKSISAGGITKKEESLLKIMSVQGFIDNRISIKVSYPFTPAIVAGLLIAVFYGDIMMIFAKNIMLVI
;
A
#
# COMPACT_ATOMS: atom_id res chain seq x y z
N MET A 1 10.10 -36.98 -1.38
CA MET A 1 9.09 -36.53 -0.39
C MET A 1 8.20 -35.49 -1.06
N ASN A 2 6.88 -35.59 -0.92
CA ASN A 2 5.99 -34.55 -1.44
C ASN A 2 6.13 -33.30 -0.57
N PHE A 3 6.84 -32.28 -1.08
CA PHE A 3 6.98 -30.97 -0.43
C PHE A 3 5.70 -30.12 -0.52
N SER A 4 4.67 -30.63 -1.20
CA SER A 4 3.37 -29.99 -1.40
C SER A 4 2.72 -29.54 -0.09
N SER A 5 2.87 -30.29 1.00
CA SER A 5 2.35 -29.89 2.32
C SER A 5 3.02 -28.65 2.89
N ILE A 6 4.35 -28.52 2.73
CA ILE A 6 5.11 -27.35 3.21
C ILE A 6 4.71 -26.11 2.39
N PHE A 7 4.59 -26.25 1.07
CA PHE A 7 4.13 -25.17 0.20
C PHE A 7 2.70 -24.73 0.52
N LEU A 8 1.80 -25.67 0.81
CA LEU A 8 0.43 -25.35 1.23
C LEU A 8 0.42 -24.57 2.56
N ILE A 9 1.25 -24.95 3.53
CA ILE A 9 1.39 -24.22 4.79
C ILE A 9 1.91 -22.80 4.53
N GLN A 10 2.94 -22.64 3.69
CA GLN A 10 3.48 -21.33 3.32
C GLN A 10 2.42 -20.43 2.68
N ILE A 11 1.63 -20.94 1.74
CA ILE A 11 0.53 -20.21 1.10
C ILE A 11 -0.52 -19.82 2.15
N THR A 12 -0.97 -20.78 2.96
CA THR A 12 -2.04 -20.55 3.93
C THR A 12 -1.63 -19.50 4.95
N VAL A 13 -0.41 -19.58 5.49
CA VAL A 13 0.12 -18.57 6.42
C VAL A 13 0.23 -17.21 5.75
N THR A 14 0.72 -17.14 4.50
CA THR A 14 0.82 -15.88 3.76
C THR A 14 -0.55 -15.24 3.57
N VAL A 15 -1.55 -16.00 3.14
CA VAL A 15 -2.93 -15.52 2.95
C VAL A 15 -3.52 -15.02 4.27
N LEU A 16 -3.35 -15.76 5.37
CA LEU A 16 -3.83 -15.33 6.69
C LEU A 16 -3.18 -14.02 7.15
N PHE A 17 -1.87 -13.87 6.99
CA PHE A 17 -1.15 -12.65 7.33
C PHE A 17 -1.58 -11.47 6.46
N SER A 18 -1.77 -11.67 5.16
CA SER A 18 -2.26 -10.62 4.25
C SER A 18 -3.72 -10.23 4.54
N LEU A 19 -4.58 -11.17 4.96
CA LEU A 19 -5.93 -10.87 5.45
C LEU A 19 -5.89 -10.05 6.75
N CYS A 20 -5.02 -10.43 7.70
CA CYS A 20 -4.80 -9.63 8.91
C CYS A 20 -4.33 -8.21 8.56
N ALA A 21 -3.37 -8.07 7.65
CA ALA A 21 -2.89 -6.77 7.16
C ALA A 21 -4.04 -5.95 6.57
N THR A 22 -4.93 -6.58 5.81
CA THR A 22 -6.13 -5.94 5.23
C THR A 22 -7.06 -5.40 6.30
N ILE A 23 -7.31 -6.16 7.37
CA ILE A 23 -8.16 -5.72 8.49
C ILE A 23 -7.55 -4.48 9.17
N PHE A 24 -6.23 -4.44 9.37
CA PHE A 24 -5.55 -3.28 9.92
C PHE A 24 -5.59 -2.08 8.98
N ASP A 25 -5.34 -2.29 7.70
CA ASP A 25 -5.34 -1.23 6.68
C ASP A 25 -6.72 -0.57 6.56
N VAL A 26 -7.78 -1.37 6.45
CA VAL A 26 -9.16 -0.85 6.33
C VAL A 26 -9.64 -0.17 7.61
N ARG A 27 -9.27 -0.68 8.80
CA ARG A 27 -9.77 -0.12 10.09
C ARG A 27 -8.93 1.03 10.63
N LYS A 28 -7.60 0.98 10.44
CA LYS A 28 -6.65 1.92 11.04
C LYS A 28 -5.92 2.78 10.01
N GLY A 29 -5.94 2.42 8.72
CA GLY A 29 -5.27 3.16 7.65
C GLY A 29 -3.76 2.90 7.56
N PHE A 30 -3.25 1.85 8.22
CA PHE A 30 -1.84 1.46 8.13
C PHE A 30 -1.64 -0.04 8.32
N VAL A 31 -0.55 -0.57 7.77
CA VAL A 31 -0.12 -1.96 7.96
C VAL A 31 0.96 -2.04 9.05
N PRO A 32 0.76 -2.82 10.14
CA PRO A 32 1.72 -2.91 11.23
C PRO A 32 3.05 -3.53 10.81
N ASN A 33 4.16 -2.85 11.11
CA ASN A 33 5.52 -3.34 10.77
C ASN A 33 5.83 -4.71 11.39
N LEU A 34 5.39 -4.93 12.64
CA LEU A 34 5.58 -6.19 13.34
C LEU A 34 4.99 -7.37 12.54
N LEU A 35 3.81 -7.19 11.93
CA LEU A 35 3.15 -8.22 11.15
C LEU A 35 4.00 -8.62 9.93
N CYS A 36 4.54 -7.62 9.21
CA CYS A 36 5.41 -7.85 8.05
C CYS A 36 6.74 -8.51 8.44
N TYR A 37 7.36 -8.08 9.54
CA TYR A 37 8.62 -8.69 10.00
C TYR A 37 8.45 -10.13 10.45
N ILE A 38 7.33 -10.47 11.10
CA ILE A 38 7.01 -11.86 11.44
C ILE A 38 6.86 -12.70 10.17
N LEU A 39 6.20 -12.17 9.13
CA LEU A 39 6.04 -12.86 7.86
C LEU A 39 7.38 -13.09 7.14
N ILE A 40 8.27 -12.10 7.13
CA ILE A 40 9.63 -12.23 6.57
C ILE A 40 10.43 -13.30 7.33
N ALA A 41 10.42 -13.24 8.67
CA ALA A 41 11.11 -14.22 9.51
C ALA A 41 10.58 -15.64 9.26
N PHE A 42 9.26 -15.80 9.17
CA PHE A 42 8.62 -17.06 8.81
C PHE A 42 9.04 -17.56 7.43
N GLY A 43 9.13 -16.67 6.43
CA GLY A 43 9.56 -17.01 5.08
C GLY A 43 10.99 -17.54 5.02
N LEU A 44 11.94 -16.85 5.66
CA LEU A 44 13.33 -17.30 5.73
C LEU A 44 13.45 -18.63 6.47
N PHE A 45 12.76 -18.77 7.61
CA PHE A 45 12.83 -19.98 8.43
C PHE A 45 12.21 -21.20 7.73
N SER A 46 11.03 -21.02 7.11
CA SER A 46 10.36 -22.11 6.38
C SER A 46 11.17 -22.56 5.17
N ASN A 47 11.77 -21.64 4.41
CA ASN A 47 12.63 -21.97 3.27
C ASN A 47 13.99 -22.55 3.69
N LEU A 48 14.50 -22.19 4.87
CA LEU A 48 15.67 -22.84 5.46
C LEU A 48 15.37 -24.30 5.81
N ILE A 49 14.24 -24.58 6.47
CA ILE A 49 13.79 -25.95 6.76
C ILE A 49 13.63 -26.73 5.45
N LEU A 50 12.99 -26.14 4.44
CA LEU A 50 12.81 -26.78 3.14
C LEU A 50 14.16 -27.13 2.51
N SER A 51 15.12 -26.19 2.54
CA SER A 51 16.49 -26.40 2.05
C SER A 51 17.22 -27.54 2.77
N LEU A 52 17.03 -27.69 4.09
CA LEU A 52 17.64 -28.76 4.88
C LEU A 52 17.03 -30.12 4.56
N ILE A 53 15.70 -30.22 4.49
CA ILE A 53 15.00 -31.48 4.20
C ILE A 53 15.26 -31.92 2.75
N SER A 54 15.27 -30.97 1.80
CA SER A 54 15.49 -31.27 0.40
C SER A 54 16.98 -31.40 0.02
N THR A 55 17.90 -31.15 0.95
CA THR A 55 19.36 -31.05 0.71
C THR A 55 19.73 -30.11 -0.44
N ASN A 56 18.90 -29.07 -0.68
CA ASN A 56 19.02 -28.22 -1.86
C ASN A 56 19.00 -26.74 -1.46
N ILE A 57 20.16 -26.11 -1.55
CA ILE A 57 20.38 -24.71 -1.15
C ILE A 57 19.62 -23.70 -2.00
N LYS A 58 19.07 -24.13 -3.15
CA LYS A 58 18.30 -23.26 -4.06
C LYS A 58 17.08 -22.65 -3.37
N PHE A 59 16.44 -23.33 -2.43
CA PHE A 59 15.23 -22.81 -1.78
C PHE A 59 15.51 -21.56 -0.93
N ILE A 60 16.56 -21.61 -0.10
CA ILE A 60 16.93 -20.46 0.73
C ILE A 60 17.56 -19.34 -0.10
N LEU A 61 18.38 -19.68 -1.10
CA LEU A 61 18.93 -18.67 -2.03
C LEU A 61 17.82 -17.97 -2.80
N ALA A 62 16.82 -18.70 -3.31
CA ALA A 62 15.68 -18.13 -4.03
C ALA A 62 14.87 -17.19 -3.12
N SER A 63 14.65 -17.57 -1.86
CA SER A 63 13.98 -16.72 -0.85
C SER A 63 14.71 -15.39 -0.66
N ILE A 64 16.03 -15.43 -0.46
CA ILE A 64 16.86 -14.22 -0.27
C ILE A 64 16.88 -13.36 -1.54
N ILE A 65 17.10 -13.98 -2.71
CA ILE A 65 17.12 -13.27 -3.99
C ILE A 65 15.78 -12.60 -4.27
N SER A 66 14.67 -13.33 -4.11
CA SER A 66 13.32 -12.79 -4.30
C SER A 66 13.04 -11.63 -3.34
N MET A 67 13.39 -11.78 -2.05
CA MET A 67 13.28 -10.72 -1.05
C MET A 67 14.02 -9.44 -1.48
N VAL A 68 15.29 -9.54 -1.88
CA VAL A 68 16.12 -8.37 -2.26
C VAL A 68 15.59 -7.69 -3.52
N ILE A 69 15.25 -8.45 -4.55
CA ILE A 69 14.79 -7.89 -5.82
C ILE A 69 13.41 -7.24 -5.64
N THR A 70 12.48 -7.92 -4.96
CA THR A 70 11.14 -7.36 -4.70
C THR A 70 11.20 -6.14 -3.80
N TYR A 71 12.02 -6.17 -2.73
CA TYR A 71 12.22 -5.00 -1.88
C TYR A 71 12.75 -3.81 -2.69
N SER A 72 13.78 -4.01 -3.52
CA SER A 72 14.37 -2.95 -4.34
C SER A 72 13.34 -2.28 -5.25
N ILE A 73 12.57 -3.07 -5.99
CA ILE A 73 11.55 -2.54 -6.92
C ILE A 73 10.41 -1.86 -6.17
N THR A 74 9.89 -2.50 -5.12
CA THR A 74 8.76 -1.93 -4.38
C THR A 74 9.14 -0.68 -3.60
N TYR A 75 10.39 -0.59 -3.15
CA TYR A 75 10.96 0.60 -2.54
C TYR A 75 11.12 1.74 -3.55
N MET A 76 11.58 1.47 -4.78
CA MET A 76 11.62 2.49 -5.85
C MET A 76 10.22 3.04 -6.13
N LEU A 77 9.19 2.18 -6.20
CA LEU A 77 7.80 2.60 -6.42
C LEU A 77 7.24 3.40 -5.24
N TRP A 78 7.69 3.10 -4.02
CA TRP A 78 7.37 3.92 -2.84
C TRP A 78 8.04 5.31 -2.89
N GLN A 79 9.28 5.42 -3.37
CA GLN A 79 9.92 6.73 -3.57
C GLN A 79 9.16 7.58 -4.60
N LEU A 80 8.54 6.94 -5.60
CA LEU A 80 7.64 7.59 -6.56
C LEU A 80 6.24 7.92 -5.97
N SER A 81 6.03 7.68 -4.67
CA SER A 81 4.77 7.93 -3.96
C SER A 81 3.54 7.21 -4.55
N ILE A 82 3.75 6.07 -5.21
CA ILE A 82 2.67 5.28 -5.82
C ILE A 82 1.82 4.59 -4.74
N TRP A 83 2.44 4.12 -3.66
CA TRP A 83 1.78 3.40 -2.56
C TRP A 83 2.47 3.64 -1.22
N GLY A 84 1.92 3.06 -0.14
CA GLY A 84 2.41 3.23 1.22
C GLY A 84 3.63 2.36 1.54
N GLY A 85 4.41 2.76 2.55
CA GLY A 85 5.57 1.98 3.00
C GLY A 85 5.20 0.62 3.62
N GLY A 86 3.97 0.49 4.13
CA GLY A 86 3.43 -0.79 4.62
C GLY A 86 3.30 -1.84 3.50
N ASP A 87 2.88 -1.42 2.30
CA ASP A 87 2.70 -2.28 1.14
C ASP A 87 4.03 -2.89 0.68
N VAL A 88 5.10 -2.08 0.67
CA VAL A 88 6.48 -2.52 0.38
C VAL A 88 6.86 -3.70 1.26
N ARG A 89 6.72 -3.54 2.58
CA ARG A 89 7.10 -4.56 3.57
C ARG A 89 6.26 -5.81 3.43
N LEU A 90 4.97 -5.67 3.08
CA LEU A 90 4.08 -6.81 2.85
C LEU A 90 4.49 -7.59 1.60
N PHE A 91 4.76 -6.92 0.48
CA PHE A 91 5.26 -7.57 -0.74
C PHE A 91 6.61 -8.26 -0.51
N THR A 92 7.52 -7.63 0.24
CA THR A 92 8.78 -8.27 0.65
C THR A 92 8.53 -9.54 1.47
N GLY A 93 7.59 -9.51 2.42
CA GLY A 93 7.17 -10.69 3.18
C GLY A 93 6.66 -11.82 2.29
N ILE A 94 5.75 -11.51 1.36
CA ILE A 94 5.21 -12.47 0.39
C ILE A 94 6.34 -13.08 -0.46
N ALA A 95 7.25 -12.24 -0.98
CA ALA A 95 8.39 -12.68 -1.80
C ALA A 95 9.34 -13.61 -1.06
N THR A 96 9.52 -13.35 0.25
CA THR A 96 10.40 -14.15 1.11
C THR A 96 9.80 -15.52 1.36
N VAL A 97 8.48 -15.61 1.57
CA VAL A 97 7.80 -16.89 1.83
C VAL A 97 7.67 -17.71 0.55
N ILE A 98 7.23 -17.09 -0.55
CA ILE A 98 6.95 -17.76 -1.83
C ILE A 98 7.85 -17.16 -2.92
N PRO A 99 9.11 -17.60 -3.03
CA PRO A 99 10.06 -17.01 -3.97
C PRO A 99 9.83 -17.41 -5.44
N PHE A 100 9.33 -18.61 -5.69
CA PHE A 100 8.98 -19.12 -7.01
C PHE A 100 7.54 -19.63 -6.98
N GLY A 101 6.88 -19.61 -8.13
CA GLY A 101 5.48 -20.03 -8.20
C GLY A 101 5.32 -21.53 -7.94
N LEU A 102 4.18 -21.89 -7.39
CA LEU A 102 3.94 -23.20 -6.79
C LEU A 102 2.95 -23.98 -7.64
N ASN A 103 3.35 -25.19 -8.03
CA ASN A 103 2.41 -26.19 -8.54
C ASN A 103 1.89 -27.00 -7.36
N ILE A 104 0.57 -27.04 -7.19
CA ILE A 104 -0.08 -27.80 -6.12
C ILE A 104 -0.75 -29.00 -6.75
N ASP A 105 0.02 -30.07 -6.96
CA ASP A 105 -0.42 -31.30 -7.63
C ASP A 105 -1.69 -31.89 -7.00
N PHE A 106 -1.82 -31.81 -5.67
CA PHE A 106 -2.98 -32.32 -4.92
C PHE A 106 -4.29 -31.58 -5.22
N LEU A 107 -4.23 -30.27 -5.50
CA LEU A 107 -5.41 -29.45 -5.80
C LEU A 107 -5.63 -29.27 -7.32
N HIS A 108 -4.81 -29.90 -8.16
CA HIS A 108 -4.77 -29.67 -9.61
C HIS A 108 -4.61 -28.20 -10.00
N ILE A 109 -3.91 -27.42 -9.17
CA ILE A 109 -3.64 -25.99 -9.43
C ILE A 109 -2.26 -25.87 -10.08
N PHE A 110 -2.25 -25.48 -11.35
CA PHE A 110 -1.06 -25.28 -12.17
C PHE A 110 -1.07 -23.84 -12.71
N PRO A 111 -0.62 -22.86 -11.91
CA PRO A 111 -0.66 -21.46 -12.32
C PRO A 111 0.27 -21.21 -13.51
N VAL A 112 -0.11 -20.30 -14.40
CA VAL A 112 0.77 -19.88 -15.49
C VAL A 112 1.90 -19.04 -14.91
N LEU A 113 3.09 -19.63 -14.85
CA LEU A 113 4.27 -19.01 -14.26
C LEU A 113 4.95 -18.06 -15.25
N SER A 114 5.36 -16.91 -14.73
CA SER A 114 6.23 -15.95 -15.40
C SER A 114 7.71 -16.32 -15.26
N VAL A 115 8.56 -15.69 -16.07
CA VAL A 115 10.03 -15.83 -15.99
C VAL A 115 10.59 -15.14 -14.75
N TYR A 116 9.89 -14.13 -14.23
CA TYR A 116 10.29 -13.36 -13.05
C TYR A 116 9.73 -13.97 -11.74
N PRO A 117 10.30 -13.59 -10.57
CA PRO A 117 9.85 -14.05 -9.25
C PRO A 117 8.34 -13.94 -9.02
N PHE A 118 7.78 -14.89 -8.27
CA PHE A 118 6.34 -15.01 -8.02
C PHE A 118 5.72 -13.75 -7.41
N SER A 119 6.47 -13.07 -6.55
CA SER A 119 6.06 -11.81 -5.94
C SER A 119 5.76 -10.72 -6.97
N PHE A 120 6.40 -10.71 -8.14
CA PHE A 120 6.06 -9.76 -9.20
C PHE A 120 4.73 -10.07 -9.86
N SER A 121 4.39 -11.35 -10.05
CA SER A 121 3.04 -11.72 -10.48
C SER A 121 2.00 -11.23 -9.47
N VAL A 122 2.29 -11.34 -8.16
CA VAL A 122 1.43 -10.77 -7.12
C VAL A 122 1.33 -9.25 -7.27
N VAL A 123 2.43 -8.52 -7.44
CA VAL A 123 2.43 -7.06 -7.62
C VAL A 123 1.60 -6.66 -8.84
N ILE A 124 1.84 -7.28 -10.00
CA ILE A 124 1.15 -6.98 -11.26
C ILE A 124 -0.34 -7.27 -11.12
N ASN A 125 -0.70 -8.45 -10.61
CA ASN A 125 -2.09 -8.81 -10.38
C ASN A 125 -2.78 -7.83 -9.41
N SER A 126 -2.07 -7.39 -8.37
CA SER A 126 -2.59 -6.42 -7.39
C SER A 126 -2.86 -5.06 -8.04
N ILE A 127 -1.96 -4.58 -8.90
CA ILE A 127 -2.14 -3.32 -9.63
C ILE A 127 -3.35 -3.42 -10.56
N LEU A 128 -3.45 -4.50 -11.34
CA LEU A 128 -4.58 -4.70 -12.26
C LEU A 128 -5.92 -4.78 -11.53
N VAL A 129 -5.96 -5.50 -10.41
CA VAL A 129 -7.18 -5.62 -9.57
C VAL A 129 -7.49 -4.31 -8.84
N SER A 130 -6.50 -3.48 -8.52
CA SER A 130 -6.75 -2.22 -7.83
C SER A 130 -7.61 -1.25 -8.65
N PHE A 131 -7.56 -1.33 -9.98
CA PHE A 131 -8.31 -0.44 -10.86
C PHE A 131 -9.85 -0.54 -10.68
N PRO A 132 -10.48 -1.74 -10.79
CA PRO A 132 -11.92 -1.86 -10.53
C PRO A 132 -12.29 -1.50 -9.09
N PHE A 133 -11.46 -1.83 -8.10
CA PHE A 133 -11.73 -1.44 -6.71
C PHE A 133 -11.69 0.08 -6.52
N LEU A 134 -10.72 0.77 -7.12
CA LEU A 134 -10.62 2.23 -7.07
C LEU A 134 -11.83 2.89 -7.74
N MET A 135 -12.29 2.36 -8.88
CA MET A 135 -13.51 2.84 -9.53
C MET A 135 -14.73 2.72 -8.61
N VAL A 136 -14.94 1.57 -7.98
CA VAL A 136 -16.04 1.36 -7.03
C VAL A 136 -15.92 2.30 -5.83
N PHE A 137 -14.72 2.49 -5.30
CA PHE A 137 -14.47 3.39 -4.18
C PHE A 137 -14.80 4.84 -4.52
N VAL A 138 -14.37 5.32 -5.69
CA VAL A 138 -14.66 6.68 -6.17
C VAL A 138 -16.18 6.84 -6.37
N CYS A 139 -16.84 5.89 -7.04
CA CYS A 139 -18.30 5.93 -7.23
C CYS A 139 -19.04 6.00 -5.88
N TYR A 140 -18.68 5.15 -4.92
CA TYR A 140 -19.25 5.18 -3.57
C TYR A 140 -19.03 6.53 -2.88
N ALA A 141 -17.84 7.10 -3.00
CA ALA A 141 -17.50 8.37 -2.36
C ALA A 141 -18.24 9.56 -3.01
N ILE A 142 -18.47 9.51 -4.32
CA ILE A 142 -19.26 10.51 -5.06
C ILE A 142 -20.73 10.45 -4.64
N VAL A 143 -21.32 9.25 -4.60
CA VAL A 143 -22.72 9.05 -4.16
C VAL A 143 -22.91 9.50 -2.72
N LYS A 144 -21.98 9.17 -1.82
CA LYS A 144 -22.08 9.52 -0.40
C LYS A 144 -22.04 11.04 -0.13
N LYS A 145 -21.41 11.82 -1.02
CA LYS A 145 -21.28 13.28 -0.88
C LYS A 145 -22.31 14.05 -1.73
N ASP A 146 -23.28 13.36 -2.33
CA ASP A 146 -24.32 13.90 -3.20
C ASP A 146 -23.78 14.86 -4.27
N LEU A 147 -22.56 14.60 -4.78
CA LEU A 147 -21.88 15.52 -5.71
C LEU A 147 -22.65 15.68 -7.02
N PHE A 148 -23.33 14.62 -7.47
CA PHE A 148 -24.15 14.65 -8.68
C PHE A 148 -25.39 15.55 -8.55
N GLN A 149 -25.91 15.73 -7.35
CA GLN A 149 -27.08 16.59 -7.14
C GLN A 149 -26.70 18.07 -7.23
N ASN A 150 -25.46 18.41 -6.86
CA ASN A 150 -24.95 19.78 -6.89
C ASN A 150 -24.38 20.21 -8.25
N ASN A 151 -23.91 19.27 -9.07
CA ASN A 151 -23.33 19.54 -10.39
C ASN A 151 -23.55 18.36 -11.35
N ILE A 152 -24.67 18.37 -12.09
CA ILE A 152 -25.03 17.33 -13.08
C ILE A 152 -23.98 17.19 -14.19
N ASP A 153 -23.27 18.28 -14.52
CA ASP A 153 -22.23 18.28 -15.55
C ASP A 153 -21.07 17.32 -15.24
N ILE A 154 -20.85 16.99 -13.96
CA ILE A 154 -19.85 16.01 -13.55
C ILE A 154 -20.24 14.61 -14.06
N LEU A 155 -21.52 14.26 -14.13
CA LEU A 155 -21.99 12.96 -14.62
C LEU A 155 -21.66 12.75 -16.10
N PHE A 156 -21.84 13.79 -16.92
CA PHE A 156 -21.62 13.71 -18.37
C PHE A 156 -20.15 13.89 -18.73
N ASN A 157 -19.36 14.60 -17.91
CA ASN A 157 -17.95 14.88 -18.15
C ASN A 157 -17.02 14.32 -17.05
N VAL A 158 -17.28 13.11 -16.51
CA VAL A 158 -16.49 12.50 -15.42
C VAL A 158 -14.98 12.42 -15.72
N PHE A 159 -14.62 12.24 -16.99
CA PHE A 159 -13.22 12.11 -17.41
C PHE A 159 -12.55 13.44 -17.76
N SER A 160 -13.25 14.57 -17.67
CA SER A 160 -12.62 15.88 -17.88
C SER A 160 -11.66 16.22 -16.74
N VAL A 161 -10.60 16.97 -17.03
CA VAL A 161 -9.58 17.34 -16.03
C VAL A 161 -10.21 18.15 -14.88
N ASP A 162 -11.16 19.03 -15.20
CA ASP A 162 -11.83 19.89 -14.22
C ASP A 162 -12.72 19.09 -13.27
N SER A 163 -13.47 18.10 -13.79
CA SER A 163 -14.31 17.24 -12.96
C SER A 163 -13.46 16.33 -12.06
N LEU A 164 -12.34 15.80 -12.58
CA LEU A 164 -11.38 15.03 -11.78
C LEU A 164 -10.74 15.86 -10.67
N ASN A 165 -10.36 17.10 -10.95
CA ASN A 165 -9.84 18.02 -9.93
C ASN A 165 -10.88 18.34 -8.87
N TYR A 166 -12.12 18.61 -9.28
CA TYR A 166 -13.24 18.87 -8.37
C TYR A 166 -13.55 17.65 -7.49
N ILE A 167 -13.64 16.45 -8.07
CA ILE A 167 -13.83 15.19 -7.33
C ILE A 167 -12.68 14.98 -6.35
N LYS A 168 -11.44 15.20 -6.76
CA LYS A 168 -10.28 15.07 -5.89
C LYS A 168 -10.37 16.02 -4.68
N GLU A 169 -10.65 17.30 -4.91
CA GLU A 169 -10.71 18.30 -3.84
C GLU A 169 -11.88 18.07 -2.88
N LYS A 170 -13.08 17.80 -3.40
CA LYS A 170 -14.27 17.63 -2.56
C LYS A 170 -14.38 16.25 -1.93
N THR A 171 -13.86 15.22 -2.58
CA THR A 171 -14.10 13.82 -2.17
C THR A 171 -12.92 13.25 -1.40
N LEU A 172 -11.69 13.44 -1.91
CA LEU A 172 -10.48 12.82 -1.37
C LEU A 172 -9.80 13.65 -0.28
N ASN A 173 -10.25 14.88 -0.02
CA ASN A 173 -9.81 15.66 1.14
C ASN A 173 -10.90 15.68 2.21
N LYS A 174 -10.48 15.60 3.47
CA LYS A 174 -11.36 15.70 4.64
C LYS A 174 -10.70 16.57 5.70
N THR A 175 -11.45 17.52 6.26
CA THR A 175 -11.04 18.25 7.46
C THR A 175 -11.45 17.46 8.71
N ILE A 176 -10.49 17.15 9.57
CA ILE A 176 -10.71 16.44 10.83
C ILE A 176 -10.14 17.25 12.01
N PRO A 177 -10.68 17.09 13.22
CA PRO A 177 -10.09 17.72 14.39
C PRO A 177 -8.73 17.08 14.71
N VAL A 178 -7.76 17.87 15.18
CA VAL A 178 -6.38 17.38 15.46
C VAL A 178 -6.37 16.23 16.47
N ARG A 179 -7.33 16.23 17.40
CA ARG A 179 -7.52 15.16 18.40
C ARG A 179 -7.79 13.79 17.77
N GLU A 180 -8.45 13.75 16.61
CA GLU A 180 -8.80 12.52 15.90
C GLU A 180 -7.72 12.05 14.92
N ILE A 181 -6.65 12.84 14.74
CA ILE A 181 -5.51 12.45 13.91
C ILE A 181 -4.85 11.21 14.52
N LYS A 182 -4.49 10.28 13.63
CA LYS A 182 -3.80 9.03 13.94
C LYS A 182 -2.60 8.87 13.03
N GLU A 183 -1.63 8.10 13.50
CA GLU A 183 -0.54 7.55 12.68
C GLU A 183 -1.08 6.97 11.36
N GLY A 184 -0.43 7.32 10.24
CA GLY A 184 -0.82 6.94 8.89
C GLY A 184 -1.73 7.95 8.17
N ASN A 185 -2.23 9.00 8.84
CA ASN A 185 -2.95 10.07 8.15
C ASN A 185 -1.99 10.92 7.29
N ILE A 186 -2.38 11.18 6.04
CA ILE A 186 -1.63 12.02 5.11
C ILE A 186 -2.13 13.46 5.28
N VAL A 187 -1.29 14.33 5.84
CA VAL A 187 -1.63 15.73 6.09
C VAL A 187 -1.41 16.55 4.82
N ASN A 188 -2.46 17.26 4.39
CA ASN A 188 -2.37 18.25 3.31
C ASN A 188 -1.64 19.50 3.81
N SER A 189 -1.30 20.41 2.90
CA SER A 189 -0.63 21.66 3.25
C SER A 189 -1.39 22.44 4.33
N TYR A 190 -0.76 22.62 5.48
CA TYR A 190 -1.20 23.51 6.56
C TYR A 190 -0.29 24.73 6.58
N TYR A 191 -0.86 25.92 6.41
CA TYR A 191 -0.13 27.18 6.31
C TYR A 191 -0.04 27.86 7.67
N PHE A 192 1.13 28.39 8.01
CA PHE A 192 1.40 29.06 9.28
C PHE A 192 2.52 30.11 9.13
N ASP A 193 2.61 31.01 10.11
CA ASP A 193 3.60 32.11 10.11
C ASP A 193 4.64 32.01 11.24
N ASP A 194 4.36 31.18 12.24
CA ASP A 194 5.21 31.03 13.42
C ASP A 194 6.46 30.18 13.13
N GLU A 195 7.64 30.80 13.25
CA GLU A 195 8.95 30.19 13.01
C GLU A 195 9.24 29.07 14.04
N HIS A 196 8.67 29.16 15.25
CA HIS A 196 8.83 28.13 16.27
C HIS A 196 8.19 26.78 15.86
N ILE A 197 7.13 26.82 15.05
CA ILE A 197 6.51 25.61 14.48
C ILE A 197 7.45 25.00 13.42
N SER A 198 8.16 25.84 12.67
CA SER A 198 9.12 25.39 11.66
C SER A 198 10.26 24.61 12.32
N ASP A 199 10.81 25.15 13.41
CA ASP A 199 11.92 24.53 14.13
C ASP A 199 11.51 23.21 14.78
N LEU A 200 10.36 23.18 15.46
CA LEU A 200 9.85 21.96 16.12
C LEU A 200 9.59 20.80 15.15
N ILE A 201 9.11 21.10 13.94
CA ILE A 201 8.90 20.07 12.91
C ILE A 201 10.23 19.72 12.22
N GLY A 202 11.11 20.70 12.02
CA GLY A 202 12.41 20.51 11.39
C GLY A 202 13.38 19.66 12.22
N GLU A 203 13.26 19.67 13.54
CA GLU A 203 14.04 18.82 14.45
C GLU A 203 13.64 17.34 14.42
N GLU A 204 12.39 17.03 14.08
CA GLU A 204 11.90 15.65 13.97
C GLU A 204 12.20 15.08 12.58
N ASP A 205 13.07 14.07 12.51
CA ASP A 205 13.37 13.34 11.27
C ASP A 205 12.20 12.40 10.90
N GLY A 206 11.19 12.97 10.28
CA GLY A 206 9.88 12.34 10.05
C GLY A 206 9.33 12.48 8.63
N ASN A 207 8.06 12.10 8.46
CA ASN A 207 7.35 12.20 7.18
C ASN A 207 6.66 13.56 6.99
N LEU A 208 6.65 14.43 8.00
CA LEU A 208 6.16 15.81 7.94
C LEU A 208 7.33 16.74 7.63
N LYS A 209 7.22 17.55 6.57
CA LYS A 209 8.24 18.56 6.24
C LYS A 209 7.64 19.94 6.09
N VAL A 210 8.40 20.93 6.54
CA VAL A 210 8.13 22.34 6.40
C VAL A 210 8.73 22.85 5.10
N TYR A 211 8.01 23.75 4.46
CA TYR A 211 8.40 24.42 3.23
C TYR A 211 8.11 25.91 3.37
N GLU A 212 8.99 26.73 2.82
CA GLU A 212 8.75 28.16 2.68
C GLU A 212 7.77 28.43 1.55
N ASN A 213 6.93 29.45 1.74
CA ASN A 213 5.93 29.87 0.79
C ASN A 213 6.08 31.36 0.46
N THR A 214 6.16 31.67 -0.82
CA THR A 214 6.35 33.03 -1.33
C THR A 214 5.05 33.74 -1.70
N ASP A 215 3.93 33.01 -1.85
CA ASP A 215 2.79 33.52 -2.65
C ASP A 215 1.43 33.58 -1.94
N LYS A 216 1.25 33.01 -0.73
CA LYS A 216 -0.09 32.95 -0.08
C LYS A 216 -0.25 33.72 1.23
N GLY A 217 0.53 34.76 1.46
CA GLY A 217 0.43 35.59 2.67
C GLY A 217 0.99 34.95 3.94
N CYS A 218 1.03 33.61 4.03
CA CYS A 218 1.73 32.88 5.08
C CYS A 218 3.16 32.48 4.67
N LYS A 219 4.13 32.61 5.58
CA LYS A 219 5.56 32.35 5.35
C LYS A 219 5.90 30.86 5.19
N TYR A 220 5.24 29.98 5.95
CA TYR A 220 5.57 28.55 5.98
C TYR A 220 4.33 27.68 5.76
N TYR A 221 4.56 26.45 5.30
CA TYR A 221 3.56 25.39 5.35
C TYR A 221 4.21 24.05 5.57
N PHE A 222 3.50 23.14 6.27
CA PHE A 222 3.93 21.76 6.38
C PHE A 222 2.99 20.83 5.62
N LYS A 223 3.53 19.73 5.09
CA LYS A 223 2.78 18.64 4.47
C LYS A 223 3.47 17.30 4.67
N SER A 224 2.72 16.21 4.54
CA SER A 224 3.33 14.87 4.48
C SER A 224 4.10 14.68 3.17
N ILE A 225 5.29 14.09 3.24
CA ILE A 225 6.15 13.81 2.09
C ILE A 225 5.65 12.60 1.31
N SER A 226 5.36 11.49 2.02
CA SER A 226 4.97 10.22 1.41
C SER A 226 3.53 9.84 1.72
N ALA A 227 2.99 8.93 0.90
CA ALA A 227 1.70 8.29 1.11
C ALA A 227 1.64 7.39 2.38
N GLY A 228 2.76 7.22 3.10
CA GLY A 228 2.79 6.53 4.38
C GLY A 228 2.15 7.31 5.54
N GLY A 229 1.87 8.60 5.36
CA GLY A 229 1.27 9.45 6.39
C GLY A 229 2.18 9.74 7.58
N ILE A 230 1.67 10.46 8.59
CA ILE A 230 2.46 10.86 9.76
C ILE A 230 2.76 9.66 10.68
N THR A 231 3.87 9.74 11.39
CA THR A 231 4.31 8.79 12.42
C THR A 231 3.63 9.05 13.77
N LYS A 232 3.70 8.08 14.69
CA LYS A 232 3.17 8.23 16.05
C LYS A 232 3.79 9.40 16.84
N LYS A 233 5.07 9.73 16.59
CA LYS A 233 5.74 10.88 17.22
C LYS A 233 5.15 12.19 16.72
N GLU A 234 5.02 12.33 15.41
CA GLU A 234 4.42 13.50 14.76
C GLU A 234 2.94 13.67 15.13
N GLU A 235 2.18 12.58 15.27
CA GLU A 235 0.81 12.61 15.81
C GLU A 235 0.77 13.27 17.20
N SER A 236 1.70 12.88 18.07
CA SER A 236 1.80 13.40 19.44
C SER A 236 2.18 14.88 19.43
N LEU A 237 3.15 15.26 18.60
CA LEU A 237 3.60 16.64 18.41
C LEU A 237 2.45 17.54 17.95
N LEU A 238 1.72 17.16 16.89
CA LEU A 238 0.58 17.92 16.38
C LEU A 238 -0.52 18.09 17.44
N LYS A 239 -0.78 17.06 18.25
CA LYS A 239 -1.76 17.15 19.34
C LYS A 239 -1.31 18.13 20.42
N ILE A 240 -0.03 18.13 20.79
CA ILE A 240 0.53 19.07 21.77
C ILE A 240 0.44 20.50 21.23
N MET A 241 0.84 20.73 19.98
CA MET A 241 0.76 22.04 19.33
C MET A 241 -0.67 22.59 19.27
N SER A 242 -1.65 21.74 18.99
CA SER A 242 -3.06 22.15 18.95
C SER A 242 -3.61 22.48 20.34
N VAL A 243 -3.18 21.76 21.39
CA VAL A 243 -3.56 22.05 22.77
C VAL A 243 -2.93 23.35 23.27
N GLN A 244 -1.69 23.63 22.87
CA GLN A 244 -0.97 24.86 23.20
C GLN A 244 -1.45 26.08 22.41
N GLY A 245 -2.29 25.88 21.38
CA GLY A 245 -2.85 26.96 20.57
C GLY A 245 -1.94 27.44 19.44
N PHE A 246 -0.87 26.71 19.13
CA PHE A 246 0.03 27.04 18.01
C PHE A 246 -0.59 26.74 16.65
N ILE A 247 -1.46 25.73 16.58
CA ILE A 247 -2.16 25.34 15.35
C ILE A 247 -3.67 25.25 15.60
N ASP A 248 -4.44 25.47 14.54
CA ASP A 248 -5.88 25.29 14.56
C ASP A 248 -6.25 23.87 14.97
N ASN A 249 -7.37 23.76 15.67
CA ASN A 249 -7.90 22.47 16.10
C ASN A 249 -8.42 21.61 14.92
N ARG A 250 -8.30 22.07 13.66
CA ARG A 250 -8.71 21.33 12.47
C ARG A 250 -7.60 21.34 11.42
N ILE A 251 -7.33 20.15 10.86
CA ILE A 251 -6.35 19.96 9.80
C ILE A 251 -7.01 19.23 8.63
N SER A 252 -6.62 19.58 7.41
CA SER A 252 -7.00 18.83 6.22
C SER A 252 -6.12 17.61 6.05
N ILE A 253 -6.74 16.44 5.92
CA ILE A 253 -6.08 15.18 5.56
C ILE A 253 -6.56 14.68 4.21
N LYS A 254 -5.69 13.96 3.51
CA LYS A 254 -6.04 13.18 2.33
C LYS A 254 -6.59 11.82 2.77
N VAL A 255 -7.70 11.41 2.17
CA VAL A 255 -8.30 10.10 2.39
C VAL A 255 -7.41 9.04 1.75
N SER A 256 -6.84 8.18 2.59
CA SER A 256 -6.05 7.04 2.14
C SER A 256 -6.96 5.95 1.57
N TYR A 257 -6.62 5.44 0.41
CA TYR A 257 -7.25 4.27 -0.18
C TYR A 257 -6.52 3.01 0.35
N PRO A 258 -7.22 2.06 0.99
CA PRO A 258 -6.58 0.84 1.46
C PRO A 258 -6.21 -0.04 0.26
N PHE A 259 -4.91 -0.18 -0.01
CA PHE A 259 -4.40 -0.96 -1.13
C PHE A 259 -4.23 -2.45 -0.80
N THR A 260 -4.12 -2.79 0.49
CA THR A 260 -3.94 -4.18 0.96
C THR A 260 -5.01 -5.17 0.50
N PRO A 261 -6.32 -4.83 0.42
CA PRO A 261 -7.33 -5.72 -0.17
C PRO A 261 -7.00 -6.16 -1.60
N ALA A 262 -6.46 -5.24 -2.41
CA ALA A 262 -6.03 -5.55 -3.78
C ALA A 262 -4.81 -6.47 -3.78
N ILE A 263 -3.91 -6.34 -2.79
CA ILE A 263 -2.77 -7.26 -2.60
C ILE A 263 -3.24 -8.68 -2.32
N VAL A 264 -4.22 -8.85 -1.42
CA VAL A 264 -4.79 -10.18 -1.13
C VAL A 264 -5.44 -10.78 -2.37
N ALA A 265 -6.24 -10.01 -3.09
CA ALA A 265 -6.87 -10.48 -4.32
C ALA A 265 -5.83 -10.87 -5.38
N GLY A 266 -4.80 -10.04 -5.56
CA GLY A 266 -3.68 -10.32 -6.46
C GLY A 266 -2.90 -11.58 -6.08
N LEU A 267 -2.70 -11.82 -4.77
CA LEU A 267 -2.08 -13.04 -4.25
C LEU A 267 -2.93 -14.27 -4.56
N LEU A 268 -4.24 -14.23 -4.29
CA LEU A 268 -5.14 -15.35 -4.58
C LEU A 268 -5.14 -15.66 -6.08
N ILE A 269 -5.21 -14.63 -6.93
CA ILE A 269 -5.15 -14.83 -8.38
C ILE A 269 -3.81 -15.43 -8.80
N ALA A 270 -2.69 -14.95 -8.24
CA ALA A 270 -1.37 -15.51 -8.52
C ALA A 270 -1.24 -16.98 -8.10
N VAL A 271 -1.85 -17.37 -6.96
CA VAL A 271 -1.83 -18.76 -6.49
C VAL A 271 -2.70 -19.67 -7.37
N PHE A 272 -3.92 -19.25 -7.72
CA PHE A 272 -4.88 -20.11 -8.42
C PHE A 272 -4.72 -20.10 -9.94
N TYR A 273 -4.50 -18.94 -10.53
CA TYR A 273 -4.47 -18.74 -11.98
C TYR A 273 -3.06 -18.44 -12.48
N GLY A 274 -2.22 -17.83 -11.65
CA GLY A 274 -0.88 -17.37 -12.01
C GLY A 274 -0.88 -15.92 -12.47
N ASP A 275 -0.04 -15.62 -13.45
CA ASP A 275 0.14 -14.25 -13.92
C ASP A 275 -0.93 -13.85 -14.94
N ILE A 276 -1.76 -12.85 -14.59
CA ILE A 276 -2.85 -12.38 -15.47
C ILE A 276 -2.29 -11.88 -16.81
N MET A 277 -1.16 -11.17 -16.79
CA MET A 277 -0.56 -10.65 -18.02
C MET A 277 -0.06 -11.77 -18.92
N MET A 278 0.53 -12.81 -18.34
CA MET A 278 0.97 -13.98 -19.11
C MET A 278 -0.23 -14.76 -19.68
N ILE A 279 -1.31 -14.91 -18.92
CA ILE A 279 -2.55 -15.55 -19.40
C ILE A 279 -3.12 -14.77 -20.58
N PHE A 280 -3.18 -13.44 -20.47
CA PHE A 280 -3.69 -12.57 -21.53
C PHE A 280 -2.80 -12.65 -22.78
N ALA A 281 -1.48 -12.56 -22.61
CA ALA A 281 -0.52 -12.68 -23.72
C ALA A 281 -0.61 -14.05 -24.43
N LYS A 282 -0.71 -15.14 -23.67
CA LYS A 282 -0.86 -16.50 -24.23
C LYS A 282 -2.13 -16.63 -25.06
N ASN A 283 -3.25 -16.10 -24.57
CA ASN A 283 -4.53 -16.18 -25.26
C ASN A 283 -4.58 -15.30 -26.52
N ILE A 284 -3.92 -14.13 -26.51
CA ILE A 284 -3.79 -13.30 -27.72
C ILE A 284 -2.90 -13.97 -28.76
N MET A 285 -1.76 -14.52 -28.35
CA MET A 285 -0.83 -15.21 -29.26
C MET A 285 -1.37 -16.53 -29.83
N LEU A 286 -2.39 -17.13 -29.20
CA LEU A 286 -3.11 -18.29 -29.75
C LEU A 286 -4.21 -17.91 -30.75
N VAL A 287 -4.57 -16.63 -30.83
CA VAL A 287 -5.61 -16.09 -31.73
C VAL A 287 -4.99 -15.46 -32.99
N ILE A 288 -3.66 -15.36 -33.06
CA ILE A 288 -2.86 -14.97 -34.24
C ILE A 288 -2.21 -16.21 -34.84
#